data_AF-A0A2M7INB2-F1
#
_entry.id   AF-A0A2M7INB2-F1
#
_cell.length_a   1.000
_cell.length_b   1.000
_cell.length_c   1.000
_cell.angle_alpha   90.00
_cell.angle_beta   90.00
_cell.angle_gamma   90.00
#
_symmetry.space_group_name_H-M   'P 1'
#
loop_
_entity.id
_entity.type
_entity.pdbx_description
1 polymer ?
#
loop_
_entity_poly.entity_id
_entity_poly.type
_entity_poly.pdbx_seq_one_letter_code
_entity_poly.pdbx_strand_id
1 'polypeptide(L)'
;MLLLTPFNNHFVSNRRIISKQRVGARWKITREPVAKTPYDRMMERSDVSPEAKSKLQIIHESLSPLTLRTEIDQRRKKVFDEVNRHGKKR
;
A
#
# COMPACT_ATOMS: atom_id res chain seq x y z
N MET A 1 9.99 -11.11 7.54
CA MET A 1 8.89 -10.69 6.65
C MET A 1 8.70 -9.18 6.76
N LEU A 2 8.69 -8.44 5.65
CA LEU A 2 8.38 -7.01 5.60
C LEU A 2 6.86 -6.84 5.76
N LEU A 3 6.39 -6.42 6.93
CA LEU A 3 4.95 -6.28 7.25
C LEU A 3 4.26 -5.11 6.55
N LEU A 4 5.03 -4.10 6.17
CA LEU A 4 4.52 -2.91 5.49
C LEU A 4 4.00 -3.23 4.08
N THR A 5 4.67 -4.13 3.36
CA THR A 5 4.30 -4.52 2.01
C THR A 5 2.92 -5.18 1.91
N PRO A 6 2.60 -6.25 2.69
CA PRO A 6 1.27 -6.85 2.66
C PRO A 6 0.21 -5.86 3.16
N PHE A 7 0.52 -5.04 4.16
CA PHE A 7 -0.42 -4.01 4.63
C PHE A 7 -0.79 -3.02 3.50
N ASN A 8 0.21 -2.49 2.80
CA ASN A 8 -0.01 -1.54 1.72
C ASN A 8 -0.71 -2.17 0.51
N ASN A 9 -0.39 -3.43 0.18
CA ASN A 9 -0.94 -4.09 -1.00
C ASN A 9 -2.39 -4.53 -0.82
N HIS A 10 -2.76 -4.98 0.38
CA HIS A 10 -4.09 -5.53 0.64
C HIS A 10 -5.07 -4.53 1.26
N PHE A 11 -4.59 -3.50 1.98
CA PHE A 11 -5.47 -2.65 2.78
C PHE A 11 -5.32 -1.15 2.52
N VAL A 12 -4.34 -0.71 1.73
CA VAL A 12 -4.15 0.73 1.43
C VAL A 12 -4.58 1.04 0.00
N SER A 13 -5.71 1.72 -0.11
CA SER A 13 -6.24 2.20 -1.39
C SER A 13 -5.43 3.40 -1.89
N ASN A 14 -5.12 3.41 -3.18
CA ASN A 14 -4.47 4.54 -3.84
C ASN A 14 -5.17 4.85 -5.17
N ARG A 15 -4.97 6.06 -5.69
CA ARG A 15 -5.44 6.47 -7.04
C ARG A 15 -4.25 6.49 -7.98
N ARG A 16 -4.24 5.62 -8.99
CA ARG A 16 -3.19 5.68 -10.03
C ARG A 16 -3.43 6.86 -10.96
N ILE A 17 -2.34 7.35 -11.54
CA ILE A 17 -2.38 8.34 -12.61
C ILE A 17 -2.80 7.62 -13.88
N ILE A 18 -3.89 8.07 -14.50
CA ILE A 18 -4.37 7.58 -15.80
C ILE A 18 -3.62 8.28 -16.92
N SER A 19 -3.45 9.60 -16.82
CA SER A 19 -2.71 10.37 -17.82
C SER A 19 -2.01 11.56 -17.20
N LYS A 20 -0.90 11.94 -17.81
CA LYS A 20 -0.12 13.11 -17.44
C LYS A 20 0.28 13.83 -18.72
N GLN A 21 -0.19 15.05 -18.88
CA GLN A 21 0.08 15.86 -20.07
C GLN A 21 0.51 17.27 -19.68
N ARG A 22 1.38 17.87 -20.49
CA ARG A 22 1.83 19.26 -20.33
C ARG A 22 0.84 20.17 -21.05
N VAL A 23 0.30 21.16 -20.36
CA VAL A 23 -0.56 22.20 -20.96
C VAL A 23 0.07 23.55 -20.66
N GLY A 24 0.78 24.10 -21.65
CA GLY A 24 1.59 25.32 -21.50
C GLY A 24 2.60 25.20 -20.36
N ALA A 25 2.51 26.12 -19.39
CA ALA A 25 3.37 26.13 -18.22
C ALA A 25 2.92 25.19 -17.07
N ARG A 26 1.80 24.46 -17.17
CA ARG A 26 1.29 23.55 -16.10
C ARG A 26 1.24 22.07 -16.49
N TRP A 27 1.25 21.17 -15.51
CA TRP A 27 1.03 19.75 -15.70
C TRP A 27 -0.41 19.41 -15.34
N LYS A 28 -1.15 18.83 -16.29
CA LYS A 28 -2.50 18.29 -16.06
C LYS A 28 -2.37 16.79 -15.82
N ILE A 29 -2.73 16.35 -14.62
CA ILE A 29 -2.67 14.95 -14.20
C ILE A 29 -4.09 14.45 -13.95
N THR A 30 -4.52 13.47 -14.73
CA THR A 30 -5.79 12.77 -14.52
C THR A 30 -5.52 11.50 -13.72
N ARG A 31 -6.30 11.27 -12.67
CA ARG A 31 -6.21 10.09 -11.80
C ARG A 31 -7.49 9.27 -11.86
N GLU A 32 -7.41 8.03 -11.39
CA GLU A 32 -8.58 7.18 -11.21
C GLU A 32 -9.64 7.87 -10.32
N PRO A 33 -10.93 7.78 -10.67
CA PRO A 33 -12.00 8.40 -9.90
C PRO A 33 -12.15 7.73 -8.53
N VAL A 34 -12.04 6.40 -8.49
CA VAL A 34 -12.16 5.58 -7.28
C VAL A 34 -10.77 5.11 -6.88
N ALA A 35 -10.44 5.23 -5.59
CA ALA A 35 -9.22 4.65 -5.05
C ALA A 35 -9.41 3.14 -4.85
N LYS A 36 -8.44 2.34 -5.30
CA LYS A 36 -8.47 0.88 -5.17
C LYS A 36 -7.19 0.39 -4.51
N THR A 37 -7.26 -0.72 -3.78
CA THR A 37 -6.04 -1.38 -3.31
C THR A 37 -5.35 -2.08 -4.48
N PRO A 38 -4.03 -2.34 -4.40
CA PRO A 38 -3.37 -3.23 -5.35
C PRO A 38 -4.01 -4.61 -5.43
N TYR A 39 -4.50 -5.15 -4.31
CA TYR A 39 -5.28 -6.39 -4.26
C TYR A 39 -6.54 -6.32 -5.12
N ASP A 40 -7.39 -5.31 -4.95
CA ASP A 40 -8.63 -5.15 -5.73
C ASP A 40 -8.34 -5.11 -7.23
N ARG A 41 -7.29 -4.37 -7.63
CA ARG A 41 -6.87 -4.30 -9.04
C ARG A 41 -6.45 -5.66 -9.60
N MET A 42 -5.79 -6.48 -8.78
CA MET A 42 -5.39 -7.82 -9.20
C MET A 42 -6.62 -8.73 -9.37
N MET A 43 -7.63 -8.58 -8.50
CA MET A 43 -8.87 -9.34 -8.60
C MET A 43 -9.70 -8.94 -9.83
N GLU A 44 -9.65 -7.67 -10.24
CA GLU A 44 -10.36 -7.14 -11.43
C GLU A 44 -9.70 -7.49 -12.77
N ARG A 45 -8.39 -7.82 -12.79
CA ARG A 45 -7.66 -8.13 -14.02
C ARG A 45 -8.15 -9.43 -14.67
N SER A 46 -8.47 -9.40 -15.97
CA SER A 46 -8.93 -10.58 -16.72
C SER A 46 -7.80 -11.51 -17.16
N ASP A 47 -6.56 -11.02 -17.19
CA ASP A 47 -5.37 -11.72 -17.66
C ASP A 47 -4.65 -12.55 -16.58
N VAL A 48 -5.23 -12.63 -15.38
CA VAL A 48 -4.70 -13.43 -14.26
C VAL A 48 -5.54 -14.68 -14.08
N SER A 49 -4.90 -15.84 -13.94
CA SER A 49 -5.61 -17.10 -13.80
C SER A 49 -6.49 -17.13 -12.54
N PRO A 50 -7.65 -17.83 -12.58
CA PRO A 50 -8.51 -17.98 -11.41
C PRO A 50 -7.81 -18.62 -10.21
N GLU A 51 -6.90 -19.58 -10.46
CA GLU A 51 -6.12 -20.24 -9.42
C GLU A 51 -5.22 -19.26 -8.66
N ALA A 52 -4.55 -18.35 -9.38
CA ALA A 52 -3.70 -17.34 -8.77
C ALA A 52 -4.52 -16.35 -7.92
N LYS A 53 -5.74 -15.98 -8.38
CA LYS A 53 -6.66 -15.14 -7.61
C LYS A 53 -7.16 -15.84 -6.34
N SER A 54 -7.47 -17.14 -6.42
CA SER A 54 -7.88 -17.93 -5.26
C SER A 54 -6.78 -18.00 -4.20
N LYS A 55 -5.53 -18.26 -4.62
CA LYS A 55 -4.36 -18.21 -3.71
C LYS A 55 -4.21 -16.83 -3.05
N LEU A 56 -4.38 -15.76 -3.82
CA LEU A 56 -4.29 -14.38 -3.31
C LEU A 56 -5.41 -14.06 -2.31
N GLN A 57 -6.62 -14.56 -2.55
CA GLN A 57 -7.76 -14.40 -1.66
C GLN A 57 -7.53 -15.10 -0.32
N ILE A 58 -7.05 -16.34 -0.33
CA ILE A 58 -6.70 -17.09 0.91
C ILE A 58 -5.68 -16.30 1.74
N ILE A 59 -4.67 -15.73 1.07
CA ILE A 59 -3.68 -14.87 1.74
C ILE A 59 -4.37 -13.63 2.33
N HIS A 60 -5.21 -12.94 1.56
CA HIS A 60 -5.92 -11.76 2.03
C HIS A 60 -6.78 -12.04 3.28
N GLU A 61 -7.53 -13.14 3.28
CA GLU A 61 -8.39 -13.57 4.39
C GLU A 61 -7.57 -13.96 5.63
N SER A 62 -6.36 -14.48 5.45
CA SER A 62 -5.45 -14.78 6.57
C SER A 62 -4.85 -13.53 7.24
N LEU A 63 -4.92 -12.36 6.59
CA LEU A 63 -4.33 -11.12 7.08
C LEU A 63 -5.36 -10.31 7.86
N SER A 64 -5.00 -9.91 9.09
CA SER A 64 -5.79 -8.93 9.86
C SER A 64 -5.19 -7.53 9.73
N PRO A 65 -5.97 -6.52 9.27
CA PRO A 65 -5.46 -5.16 9.11
C PRO A 65 -5.07 -4.52 10.45
N LEU A 66 -5.77 -4.87 11.54
CA LEU A 66 -5.51 -4.33 12.88
C LEU A 66 -4.19 -4.85 13.46
N THR A 67 -3.92 -6.15 13.31
CA THR A 67 -2.67 -6.75 13.82
C THR A 67 -1.47 -6.22 13.05
N LEU A 68 -1.58 -6.16 11.71
CA LEU A 68 -0.54 -5.58 10.85
C LEU A 68 -0.26 -4.13 11.21
N ARG A 69 -1.31 -3.32 11.39
CA ARG A 69 -1.15 -1.90 11.73
C ARG A 69 -0.46 -1.72 13.07
N THR A 70 -0.89 -2.46 14.09
CA THR A 70 -0.33 -2.41 15.43
C THR A 70 1.17 -2.73 15.43
N GLU A 71 1.54 -3.81 14.75
CA GLU A 71 2.94 -4.23 14.67
C GLU A 71 3.81 -3.22 13.88
N ILE A 72 3.27 -2.63 12.80
CA ILE A 72 3.95 -1.56 12.06
C ILE A 72 4.19 -0.34 12.97
N ASP A 73 3.17 0.09 13.71
CA ASP A 73 3.27 1.25 14.60
C ASP A 73 4.26 0.98 15.76
N GLN A 74 4.27 -0.22 16.32
CA GLN A 74 5.25 -0.62 17.35
C GLN A 74 6.69 -0.58 16.83
N ARG A 75 6.94 -1.14 15.64
CA ARG A 75 8.28 -1.11 15.03
C ARG A 75 8.71 0.30 14.70
N ARG A 76 7.79 1.11 14.16
CA ARG A 76 8.06 2.52 13.85
C ARG A 76 8.44 3.29 15.11
N LYS A 77 7.72 3.07 16.22
CA LYS A 77 8.04 3.68 17.51
C LYS A 77 9.44 3.33 17.99
N LYS A 78 9.83 2.05 17.95
CA LYS A 78 11.18 1.61 18.35
C LYS A 78 12.29 2.33 17.58
N VAL A 79 12.11 2.50 16.26
CA VAL A 79 13.07 3.22 15.42
C VAL A 79 13.16 4.69 15.82
N PHE A 80 12.04 5.37 16.01
CA PHE A 80 12.04 6.77 16.42
C PHE A 80 12.59 6.98 17.84
N ASP A 81 12.29 6.07 18.76
CA ASP A 81 12.82 6.11 20.13
C ASP A 81 14.36 6.03 20.10
N GLU A 82 14.92 5.16 19.26
CA GLU A 82 16.37 5.03 19.10
C GLU A 82 17.02 6.26 18.46
N VAL A 83 16.39 6.81 17.41
CA VAL A 83 16.83 8.08 16.80
C VAL A 83 16.79 9.21 17.80
N ASN A 84 15.77 9.29 18.66
CA ASN A 84 15.65 10.36 19.66
C ASN A 84 16.68 10.21 20.79
N ARG A 85 17.05 8.97 21.17
CA ARG A 85 18.11 8.71 22.17
C ARG A 85 19.48 9.21 21.69
N HIS A 86 19.80 8.99 20.42
CA HIS A 86 21.11 9.37 19.85
C HIS A 86 21.12 10.74 19.17
N GLY A 87 19.95 11.26 18.80
CA GLY A 87 19.76 12.54 18.11
C GLY A 87 19.77 13.76 19.04
N LYS A 88 19.69 13.59 20.37
CA LYS A 88 19.98 14.64 21.35
C LYS A 88 21.49 14.84 21.52
N LYS A 89 22.15 15.24 20.43
CA LYS A 89 23.45 15.92 20.42
C LYS A 89 23.33 17.09 19.46
N ARG A 90 22.62 18.14 19.90
CA ARG A 90 22.74 19.53 19.42
C ARG A 90 21.99 20.43 20.37
#